data_AF-D6ANI1-F1
#
_entry.id   AF-D6ANI1-F1
#
_cell.length_a   1.000
_cell.length_b   1.000
_cell.length_c   1.000
_cell.angle_alpha   90.00
_cell.angle_beta   90.00
_cell.angle_gamma   90.00
#
_symmetry.space_group_name_H-M   'P 1'
#
loop_
_entity.id
_entity.type
_entity.pdbx_description
1 polymer ?
#
loop_
_entity_poly.entity_id
_entity_poly.type
_entity_poly.pdbx_seq_one_letter_code
_entity_poly.pdbx_strand_id
1 'polypeptide(L)'
;MDRRRRRIEGRRQGLRREPPAQPLPRRIDRVDEPALRRFPAVRPCSVRLHAEHPLNTIKPWLTFGRAYRGVPSLAGILALVVLNALVGAREVQSGITEPVTIPFALLIPVVMACVIGFSSYGEVGYLDRTGTVRVPVARLLLLLTLLLPAAVGLLLLTPAAASPEALGQGEWAALRNLLGLTGVVTLSVCFLGQGGSWVPATVLTGAALFLGRHGAGAGAWSWISAPQGDSGAFLVAVALFLCGLALLVPYGERGLSRRLLRS
;
A
#
# COMPACT_ATOMS: atom_id res chain seq x y z
N MET A 1 -10.08 -33.40 43.05
CA MET A 1 -10.39 -33.02 41.66
C MET A 1 -11.67 -32.17 41.55
N ASP A 2 -12.00 -31.33 42.55
CA ASP A 2 -13.40 -30.87 42.75
C ASP A 2 -13.59 -29.34 42.92
N ARG A 3 -12.51 -28.54 42.83
CA ARG A 3 -12.57 -27.07 43.01
C ARG A 3 -12.65 -26.25 41.70
N ARG A 4 -12.48 -26.88 40.52
CA ARG A 4 -12.49 -26.16 39.22
C ARG A 4 -13.87 -25.99 38.59
N ARG A 5 -14.91 -26.73 39.02
CA ARG A 5 -16.25 -26.61 38.41
C ARG A 5 -17.07 -25.41 38.89
N ARG A 6 -16.89 -24.93 40.13
CA ARG A 6 -17.70 -23.81 40.67
C ARG A 6 -17.35 -22.43 40.12
N ARG A 7 -16.25 -22.28 39.35
CA ARG A 7 -15.82 -20.97 38.82
C ARG A 7 -16.44 -20.61 37.47
N ILE A 8 -17.18 -21.54 36.84
CA ILE A 8 -17.77 -21.34 35.51
C ILE A 8 -19.24 -20.89 35.60
N GLU A 9 -19.95 -21.23 36.68
CA GLU A 9 -21.39 -20.87 36.83
C GLU A 9 -21.62 -19.44 37.32
N GLY A 10 -20.67 -18.81 38.03
CA GLY A 10 -20.81 -17.45 38.54
C GLY A 10 -20.73 -16.33 37.49
N ARG A 11 -20.41 -16.64 36.23
CA ARG A 11 -20.17 -15.62 35.18
C ARG A 11 -21.34 -15.43 34.20
N ARG A 12 -22.47 -16.12 34.41
CA ARG A 12 -23.65 -16.04 33.53
C ARG A 12 -24.77 -15.10 34.01
N GLN A 13 -24.69 -14.54 35.22
CA GLN A 13 -25.77 -13.71 35.77
C GLN A 13 -25.55 -12.19 35.67
N GLY A 14 -24.37 -11.74 35.26
CA GLY A 14 -24.10 -10.31 35.07
C GLY A 14 -24.23 -9.90 33.61
N LEU A 15 -25.17 -8.99 33.33
CA LEU A 15 -25.21 -8.11 32.15
C LEU A 15 -26.03 -8.59 30.93
N ARG A 16 -27.29 -8.97 31.15
CA ARG A 16 -28.38 -8.49 30.27
C ARG A 16 -28.85 -7.13 30.80
N ARG A 17 -28.08 -6.07 30.55
CA ARG A 17 -28.66 -4.73 30.57
C ARG A 17 -29.21 -4.52 29.18
N GLU A 18 -30.54 -4.56 29.05
CA GLU A 18 -31.20 -4.10 27.84
C GLU A 18 -30.69 -2.69 27.55
N PRO A 19 -30.19 -2.42 26.32
CA PRO A 19 -29.88 -1.06 25.93
C PRO A 19 -31.16 -0.24 26.05
N PRO A 20 -31.11 0.97 26.64
CA PRO A 20 -32.27 1.83 26.72
C PRO A 20 -32.84 2.00 25.31
N ALA A 21 -34.16 1.77 25.19
CA ALA A 21 -34.89 1.85 23.94
C ALA A 21 -34.46 3.11 23.18
N GLN A 22 -33.83 2.91 22.02
CA GLN A 22 -33.49 4.02 21.15
C GLN A 22 -34.78 4.75 20.82
N PRO A 23 -34.88 6.07 21.08
CA PRO A 23 -36.05 6.83 20.72
C PRO A 23 -36.24 6.68 19.21
N LEU A 24 -37.42 6.18 18.83
CA LEU A 24 -37.83 6.06 17.43
C LEU A 24 -37.50 7.39 16.73
N PRO A 25 -36.90 7.36 15.53
CA PRO A 25 -36.65 8.57 14.77
C PRO A 25 -37.96 9.31 14.67
N ARG A 26 -38.01 10.53 15.25
CA ARG A 26 -39.15 11.43 15.13
C ARG A 26 -39.55 11.43 13.66
N ARG A 27 -40.75 10.95 13.40
CA ARG A 27 -41.43 11.09 12.12
C ARG A 27 -41.31 12.56 11.78
N ILE A 28 -40.47 12.88 10.79
CA ILE A 28 -40.39 14.24 10.26
C ILE A 28 -41.75 14.40 9.60
N ASP A 29 -42.66 15.01 10.35
CA ASP A 29 -43.94 15.40 9.83
C ASP A 29 -43.69 16.17 8.55
N ARG A 30 -44.38 15.69 7.52
CA ARG A 30 -44.47 16.23 6.19
C ARG A 30 -44.40 17.75 6.29
N VAL A 31 -43.25 18.33 5.93
CA VAL A 31 -43.15 19.77 5.77
C VAL A 31 -44.07 20.06 4.60
N ASP A 32 -45.24 20.60 4.92
CA ASP A 32 -46.14 21.15 3.92
C ASP A 32 -45.30 22.11 3.07
N GLU A 33 -45.27 21.86 1.77
CA GLU A 33 -44.71 22.77 0.77
C GLU A 33 -45.78 23.82 0.41
N PRO A 34 -45.72 25.04 0.97
CA PRO A 34 -46.32 26.16 0.27
C PRO A 34 -45.28 27.26 0.10
N ALA A 35 -44.33 27.11 -0.83
CA ALA A 35 -43.65 28.24 -1.49
C ALA A 35 -42.54 27.79 -2.46
N LEU A 36 -42.83 26.92 -3.42
CA LEU A 36 -42.03 26.82 -4.65
C LEU A 36 -42.37 27.98 -5.61
N ARG A 37 -42.33 29.23 -5.11
CA ARG A 37 -42.48 30.43 -5.93
C ARG A 37 -41.18 31.23 -5.92
N ARG A 38 -40.56 31.25 -7.11
CA ARG A 38 -39.57 32.22 -7.58
C ARG A 38 -38.18 32.06 -6.97
N PHE A 39 -37.49 31.00 -7.38
CA PHE A 39 -36.05 31.15 -7.57
C PHE A 39 -35.85 32.13 -8.73
N PRO A 40 -35.20 33.28 -8.52
CA PRO A 40 -34.87 34.20 -9.60
C PRO A 40 -34.02 33.44 -10.62
N ALA A 41 -34.32 33.62 -11.90
CA ALA A 41 -33.57 33.04 -13.00
C ALA A 41 -32.08 33.32 -12.78
N VAL A 42 -31.33 32.27 -12.39
CA VAL A 42 -29.89 32.33 -12.20
C VAL A 42 -29.33 32.65 -13.57
N ARG A 43 -28.93 33.91 -13.77
CA ARG A 43 -28.27 34.32 -15.01
C ARG A 43 -27.08 33.39 -15.21
N PRO A 44 -26.89 32.81 -16.40
CA PRO A 44 -25.73 31.97 -16.68
C PRO A 44 -24.51 32.82 -16.38
N CYS A 45 -23.84 32.51 -15.27
CA CYS A 45 -22.58 33.14 -14.92
C CYS A 45 -21.63 32.72 -16.05
N SER A 46 -21.34 33.64 -16.96
CA SER A 46 -20.31 33.44 -17.96
C SER A 46 -19.02 33.29 -17.19
N VAL A 47 -18.65 32.05 -16.87
CA VAL A 47 -17.35 31.70 -16.32
C VAL A 47 -16.37 32.04 -17.42
N ARG A 48 -15.89 33.29 -17.37
CA ARG A 48 -14.86 33.81 -18.22
C ARG A 48 -13.62 33.03 -17.81
N LEU A 49 -13.35 31.93 -18.52
CA LEU A 49 -12.11 31.17 -18.47
C LEU A 49 -10.98 32.12 -18.86
N HIS A 50 -10.53 32.92 -17.90
CA HIS A 50 -9.30 33.68 -18.03
C HIS A 50 -8.22 32.67 -18.39
N ALA A 51 -7.44 32.97 -19.42
CA ALA A 51 -6.29 32.17 -19.82
C ALA A 51 -5.41 31.94 -18.59
N GLU A 52 -5.52 30.73 -18.01
CA GLU A 52 -4.98 30.45 -16.70
C GLU A 52 -3.48 30.23 -16.79
N HIS A 53 -2.76 31.01 -15.98
CA HIS A 53 -1.34 30.89 -15.72
C HIS A 53 -0.97 29.42 -15.45
N PRO A 54 0.13 28.87 -16.01
CA PRO A 54 0.52 27.47 -15.84
C PRO A 54 0.65 27.01 -14.38
N LEU A 55 0.81 27.95 -13.45
CA LEU A 55 0.88 27.72 -12.00
C LEU A 55 -0.43 27.18 -11.41
N ASN A 56 -1.59 27.50 -11.98
CA ASN A 56 -2.87 26.95 -11.50
C ASN A 56 -3.07 25.47 -11.88
N THR A 57 -2.37 24.99 -12.91
CA THR A 57 -2.35 23.58 -13.29
C THR A 57 -1.56 22.73 -12.30
N ILE A 58 -0.54 23.31 -11.63
CA ILE A 58 0.38 22.60 -10.71
C ILE A 58 -0.16 22.54 -9.28
N LYS A 59 -0.90 23.56 -8.82
CA LYS A 59 -1.46 23.64 -7.47
C LYS A 59 -2.23 22.38 -7.01
N PRO A 60 -3.12 21.78 -7.83
CA PRO A 60 -3.83 20.56 -7.44
C PRO A 60 -2.91 19.36 -7.18
N TRP A 61 -1.79 19.29 -7.90
CA TRP A 61 -0.81 18.21 -7.73
C TRP A 61 0.03 18.43 -6.48
N LEU A 62 0.37 19.67 -6.15
CA LEU A 62 1.08 20.00 -4.91
C LEU A 62 0.21 19.74 -3.67
N THR A 63 -1.08 20.08 -3.72
CA THR A 63 -2.00 19.74 -2.62
C THR A 63 -2.21 18.24 -2.50
N PHE A 64 -2.30 17.52 -3.62
CA PHE A 64 -2.34 16.05 -3.63
C PHE A 64 -1.08 15.44 -3.01
N GLY A 65 0.11 15.87 -3.43
CA GLY A 65 1.39 15.41 -2.89
C GLY A 65 1.53 15.67 -1.39
N ARG A 66 1.03 16.81 -0.88
CA ARG A 66 1.02 17.09 0.57
C ARG A 66 0.02 16.20 1.32
N ALA A 67 -1.18 16.03 0.79
CA ALA A 67 -2.23 15.22 1.43
C ALA A 67 -1.86 13.74 1.53
N TYR A 68 -1.10 13.22 0.57
CA TYR A 68 -0.64 11.83 0.51
C TYR A 68 0.75 11.62 1.11
N ARG A 69 1.28 12.61 1.86
CA ARG A 69 2.62 12.53 2.49
C ARG A 69 3.73 12.18 1.48
N GLY A 70 3.62 12.68 0.25
CA GLY A 70 4.56 12.39 -0.83
C GLY A 70 5.97 12.90 -0.54
N VAL A 71 6.09 14.09 0.06
CA VAL A 71 7.40 14.68 0.44
C VAL A 71 8.15 13.83 1.48
N PRO A 72 7.58 13.50 2.66
CA PRO A 72 8.29 12.67 3.63
C PRO A 72 8.52 11.24 3.10
N SER A 73 7.62 10.71 2.25
CA SER A 73 7.82 9.40 1.63
C SER A 73 8.99 9.41 0.65
N LEU A 74 9.11 10.45 -0.19
CA LEU A 74 10.23 10.61 -1.11
C LEU A 74 11.54 10.78 -0.35
N ALA A 75 11.57 11.58 0.71
CA ALA A 75 12.74 11.71 1.58
C ALA A 75 13.13 10.36 2.20
N GLY A 76 12.14 9.58 2.66
CA GLY A 76 12.35 8.22 3.16
C GLY A 76 12.92 7.28 2.09
N ILE A 77 12.42 7.31 0.87
CA ILE A 77 12.95 6.54 -0.26
C ILE A 77 14.41 6.92 -0.55
N LEU A 78 14.73 8.22 -0.63
CA LEU A 78 16.10 8.66 -0.86
C LEU A 78 17.04 8.25 0.28
N ALA A 79 16.59 8.33 1.53
CA ALA A 79 17.36 7.85 2.68
C ALA A 79 17.61 6.33 2.60
N LEU A 80 16.61 5.54 2.18
CA LEU A 80 16.75 4.10 1.97
C LEU A 80 17.69 3.77 0.81
N VAL A 81 17.71 4.58 -0.25
CA VAL A 81 18.68 4.45 -1.36
C VAL A 81 20.11 4.69 -0.87
N VAL A 82 20.33 5.76 -0.09
CA VAL A 82 21.64 6.03 0.52
C VAL A 82 22.03 4.90 1.47
N LEU A 83 21.10 4.43 2.30
CA LEU A 83 21.33 3.30 3.20
C LEU A 83 21.74 2.04 2.41
N ASN A 84 21.07 1.75 1.29
CA ASN A 84 21.42 0.65 0.40
C ASN A 84 22.85 0.75 -0.13
N ALA A 85 23.27 1.94 -0.54
CA ALA A 85 24.64 2.18 -0.99
C ALA A 85 25.68 1.90 0.11
N LEU A 86 25.36 2.25 1.36
CA LEU A 86 26.27 2.14 2.50
C LEU A 86 26.35 0.74 3.11
N VAL A 87 25.22 0.03 3.17
CA VAL A 87 25.13 -1.26 3.89
C VAL A 87 24.57 -2.41 3.04
N GLY A 88 24.23 -2.21 1.77
CA GLY A 88 23.59 -3.23 0.93
C GLY A 88 24.42 -4.50 0.75
N ALA A 89 25.75 -4.39 0.72
CA ALA A 89 26.68 -5.52 0.67
C ALA A 89 26.92 -6.19 2.04
N ARG A 90 26.41 -5.60 3.13
CA ARG A 90 26.55 -6.19 4.46
C ARG A 90 25.49 -7.28 4.65
N GLU A 91 25.86 -8.27 5.44
CA GLU A 91 25.00 -9.38 5.79
C GLU A 91 24.80 -9.41 7.31
N VAL A 92 23.59 -9.72 7.75
CA VAL A 92 23.26 -9.91 9.16
C VAL A 92 23.09 -11.39 9.39
N GLN A 93 23.82 -11.94 10.35
CA GLN A 93 23.60 -13.31 10.80
C GLN A 93 22.44 -13.33 11.80
N SER A 94 21.44 -14.18 11.57
CA SER A 94 20.27 -14.34 12.42
C SER A 94 19.93 -15.82 12.57
N GLY A 95 19.79 -16.30 13.80
CA GLY A 95 19.46 -17.71 14.08
C GLY A 95 19.93 -18.12 15.47
N ILE A 96 19.14 -18.96 16.15
CA ILE A 96 19.47 -19.46 17.50
C ILE A 96 20.28 -20.77 17.41
N THR A 97 20.02 -21.60 16.39
CA THR A 97 20.59 -22.95 16.26
C THR A 97 21.43 -23.10 14.98
N GLU A 98 20.98 -22.54 13.87
CA GLU A 98 21.75 -22.42 12.61
C GLU A 98 21.72 -20.96 12.15
N PRO A 99 22.88 -20.29 11.99
CA PRO A 99 22.92 -18.90 11.57
C PRO A 99 22.48 -18.77 10.10
N VAL A 100 21.37 -18.07 9.87
CA VAL A 100 20.90 -17.67 8.54
C VAL A 100 21.49 -16.31 8.22
N THR A 101 22.18 -16.22 7.10
CA THR A 101 22.75 -14.97 6.58
C THR A 101 21.67 -14.20 5.82
N ILE A 102 21.29 -13.02 6.32
CA ILE A 102 20.28 -12.16 5.72
C ILE A 102 20.97 -10.94 5.09
N PRO A 103 21.00 -10.82 3.75
CA PRO A 103 21.58 -9.66 3.10
C PRO A 103 20.66 -8.43 3.25
N PHE A 104 21.23 -7.28 3.58
CA PHE A 104 20.46 -6.02 3.67
C PHE A 104 19.80 -5.64 2.34
N ALA A 105 20.41 -6.02 1.21
CA ALA A 105 19.86 -5.84 -0.13
C ALA A 105 18.46 -6.48 -0.30
N LEU A 106 18.09 -7.49 0.50
CA LEU A 106 16.73 -8.06 0.49
C LEU A 106 15.74 -7.25 1.32
N LEU A 107 16.17 -6.64 2.42
CA LEU A 107 15.29 -5.94 3.36
C LEU A 107 14.93 -4.53 2.86
N ILE A 108 15.86 -3.85 2.21
CA ILE A 108 15.65 -2.46 1.78
C ILE A 108 14.50 -2.31 0.77
N PRO A 109 14.39 -3.15 -0.28
CA PRO A 109 13.26 -3.12 -1.21
C PRO A 109 11.91 -3.31 -0.52
N VAL A 110 11.86 -4.11 0.56
CA VAL A 110 10.65 -4.35 1.36
C VAL A 110 10.22 -3.08 2.08
N VAL A 111 11.17 -2.41 2.75
CA VAL A 111 10.90 -1.15 3.44
C VAL A 111 10.48 -0.07 2.45
N MET A 112 11.15 0.04 1.30
CA MET A 112 10.76 0.96 0.23
C MET A 112 9.34 0.68 -0.28
N ALA A 113 8.99 -0.57 -0.57
CA ALA A 113 7.65 -0.96 -1.00
C ALA A 113 6.59 -0.62 0.06
N CYS A 114 6.88 -0.83 1.35
CA CYS A 114 6.00 -0.43 2.45
C CYS A 114 5.81 1.09 2.50
N VAL A 115 6.87 1.88 2.35
CA VAL A 115 6.79 3.35 2.28
C VAL A 115 5.92 3.80 1.10
N ILE A 116 6.10 3.21 -0.09
CA ILE A 116 5.27 3.48 -1.27
C ILE A 116 3.80 3.14 -0.97
N GLY A 117 3.53 1.99 -0.35
CA GLY A 117 2.18 1.62 0.07
C GLY A 117 1.55 2.60 1.05
N PHE A 118 2.28 2.99 2.09
CA PHE A 118 1.80 3.94 3.09
C PHE A 118 1.53 5.33 2.50
N SER A 119 2.32 5.74 1.50
CA SER A 119 2.12 7.00 0.77
C SER A 119 0.94 6.96 -0.20
N SER A 120 0.47 5.76 -0.57
CA SER A 120 -0.70 5.60 -1.44
C SER A 120 -2.02 5.87 -0.70
N TYR A 121 -1.96 6.12 0.61
CA TYR A 121 -3.07 6.54 1.44
C TYR A 121 -3.22 8.06 1.45
N GLY A 122 -4.43 8.54 1.21
CA GLY A 122 -4.80 9.93 1.42
C GLY A 122 -5.95 10.03 2.40
N GLU A 123 -5.89 10.99 3.33
CA GLU A 123 -7.02 11.40 4.17
C GLU A 123 -8.21 11.96 3.36
N VAL A 124 -8.05 12.04 2.05
CA VAL A 124 -8.96 12.66 1.10
C VAL A 124 -9.93 11.66 0.46
N GLY A 125 -10.37 10.66 1.21
CA GLY A 125 -11.45 9.74 0.79
C GLY A 125 -12.78 10.44 0.48
N TYR A 126 -12.89 11.75 0.73
CA TYR A 126 -13.96 12.61 0.22
C TYR A 126 -13.72 13.04 -1.24
N LEU A 127 -12.50 13.42 -1.64
CA LEU A 127 -12.15 13.75 -3.04
C LEU A 127 -12.30 12.54 -3.97
N ASP A 128 -12.03 11.35 -3.46
CA ASP A 128 -12.26 10.10 -4.19
C ASP A 128 -13.75 9.87 -4.49
N ARG A 129 -14.63 10.35 -3.61
CA ARG A 129 -16.10 10.25 -3.76
C ARG A 129 -16.67 11.32 -4.68
N THR A 130 -16.01 12.49 -4.80
CA THR A 130 -16.46 13.57 -5.69
C THR A 130 -16.01 13.37 -7.14
N GLY A 131 -15.37 12.23 -7.46
CA GLY A 131 -15.44 11.62 -8.80
C GLY A 131 -14.79 12.41 -9.93
N THR A 132 -13.76 13.22 -9.65
CA THR A 132 -13.02 13.84 -10.75
C THR A 132 -12.12 12.81 -11.44
N VAL A 133 -12.12 12.79 -12.77
CA VAL A 133 -11.29 11.90 -13.62
C VAL A 133 -9.78 12.00 -13.32
N ARG A 134 -9.36 13.03 -12.56
CA ARG A 134 -7.96 13.31 -12.21
C ARG A 134 -7.41 12.45 -11.08
N VAL A 135 -8.27 11.87 -10.22
CA VAL A 135 -7.83 11.10 -9.05
C VAL A 135 -7.04 9.84 -9.41
N PRO A 136 -7.49 8.96 -10.33
CA PRO A 136 -6.71 7.79 -10.72
C PRO A 136 -5.33 8.16 -11.29
N VAL A 137 -5.28 9.21 -12.11
CA VAL A 137 -4.03 9.73 -12.68
C VAL A 137 -3.10 10.23 -11.58
N ALA A 138 -3.62 10.91 -10.56
CA ALA A 138 -2.82 11.38 -9.43
C ALA A 138 -2.24 10.28 -8.56
N ARG A 139 -2.98 9.20 -8.33
CA ARG A 139 -2.43 8.02 -7.66
C ARG A 139 -1.30 7.38 -8.47
N LEU A 140 -1.51 7.23 -9.78
CA LEU A 140 -0.49 6.70 -10.67
C LEU A 140 0.77 7.57 -10.65
N LEU A 141 0.63 8.89 -10.80
CA LEU A 141 1.77 9.81 -10.79
C LEU A 141 2.50 9.82 -9.45
N LEU A 142 1.80 9.79 -8.33
CA LEU A 142 2.41 9.69 -7.01
C LEU A 142 3.23 8.41 -6.86
N LEU A 143 2.64 7.26 -7.23
CA LEU A 143 3.32 5.97 -7.17
C LEU A 143 4.57 5.98 -8.05
N LEU A 144 4.48 6.47 -9.29
CA LEU A 144 5.62 6.59 -10.20
C LEU A 144 6.70 7.55 -9.68
N THR A 145 6.30 8.66 -9.05
CA THR A 145 7.22 9.64 -8.47
C THR A 145 8.07 9.05 -7.34
N LEU A 146 7.54 8.05 -6.62
CA LEU A 146 8.27 7.36 -5.55
C LEU A 146 9.02 6.13 -6.06
N LEU A 147 8.40 5.37 -6.98
CA LEU A 147 8.96 4.14 -7.52
C LEU A 147 10.17 4.41 -8.42
N LEU A 148 10.13 5.47 -9.24
CA LEU A 148 11.22 5.79 -10.16
C LEU A 148 12.55 6.07 -9.44
N PRO A 149 12.65 6.99 -8.47
CA PRO A 149 13.90 7.22 -7.75
C PRO A 149 14.33 6.01 -6.91
N ALA A 150 13.38 5.22 -6.38
CA ALA A 150 13.71 3.96 -5.71
C ALA A 150 14.36 2.96 -6.68
N ALA A 151 13.74 2.72 -7.84
CA ALA A 151 14.22 1.80 -8.86
C ALA A 151 15.58 2.23 -9.42
N VAL A 152 15.72 3.51 -9.78
CA VAL A 152 16.99 4.07 -10.27
C VAL A 152 18.07 4.01 -9.20
N GLY A 153 17.74 4.37 -7.96
CA GLY A 153 18.66 4.30 -6.84
C GLY A 153 19.15 2.87 -6.56
N LEU A 154 18.25 1.88 -6.59
CA LEU A 154 18.63 0.47 -6.46
C LEU A 154 19.49 0.00 -7.65
N LEU A 155 19.13 0.35 -8.89
CA LEU A 155 19.92 -0.04 -10.06
C LEU A 155 21.34 0.54 -10.06
N LEU A 156 21.50 1.78 -9.61
CA LEU A 156 22.78 2.48 -9.67
C LEU A 156 23.65 2.26 -8.43
N LEU A 157 23.04 2.05 -7.26
CA LEU A 157 23.74 2.09 -5.98
C LEU A 157 23.63 0.79 -5.17
N THR A 158 22.99 -0.24 -5.71
CA THR A 158 23.09 -1.58 -5.10
C THR A 158 24.45 -2.17 -5.46
N PRO A 159 25.23 -2.64 -4.47
CA PRO A 159 26.47 -3.35 -4.75
C PRO A 159 26.21 -4.59 -5.61
N ALA A 160 27.08 -4.83 -6.58
CA ALA A 160 27.00 -6.03 -7.41
C ALA A 160 27.03 -7.28 -6.53
N ALA A 161 26.30 -8.33 -6.96
CA ALA A 161 26.27 -9.59 -6.26
C ALA A 161 27.69 -10.19 -6.15
N ALA A 162 28.06 -10.68 -4.96
CA ALA A 162 29.37 -11.31 -4.74
C ALA A 162 29.55 -12.59 -5.57
N SER A 163 28.44 -13.27 -5.90
CA SER A 163 28.41 -14.36 -6.86
C SER A 163 27.10 -14.34 -7.67
N PRO A 164 27.08 -14.88 -8.90
CA PRO A 164 25.84 -14.99 -9.70
C PRO A 164 24.76 -15.85 -9.04
N GLU A 165 25.17 -16.74 -8.14
CA GLU A 165 24.29 -17.66 -7.40
C GLU A 165 23.83 -17.08 -6.06
N ALA A 166 24.31 -15.89 -5.67
CA ALA A 166 23.95 -15.26 -4.42
C ALA A 166 22.44 -14.94 -4.40
N LEU A 167 21.75 -15.56 -3.44
CA LEU A 167 20.30 -15.55 -3.36
C LEU A 167 19.76 -14.14 -3.15
N GLY A 168 19.00 -13.64 -4.12
CA GLY A 168 18.35 -12.34 -4.04
C GLY A 168 19.31 -11.14 -3.92
N GLN A 169 20.59 -11.32 -4.21
CA GLN A 169 21.59 -10.24 -4.25
C GLN A 169 21.72 -9.67 -5.67
N GLY A 170 22.25 -8.46 -5.75
CA GLY A 170 22.46 -7.74 -7.01
C GLY A 170 21.36 -6.74 -7.35
N GLU A 171 21.68 -5.81 -8.23
CA GLU A 171 20.85 -4.67 -8.60
C GLU A 171 19.53 -5.08 -9.26
N TRP A 172 19.55 -6.11 -10.11
CA TRP A 172 18.36 -6.62 -10.78
C TRP A 172 17.45 -7.41 -9.83
N ALA A 173 18.02 -8.14 -8.88
CA ALA A 173 17.25 -8.81 -7.83
C ALA A 173 16.57 -7.78 -6.91
N ALA A 174 17.29 -6.72 -6.54
CA ALA A 174 16.74 -5.62 -5.74
C ALA A 174 15.57 -4.90 -6.47
N LEU A 175 15.74 -4.59 -7.76
CA LEU A 175 14.68 -4.00 -8.58
C LEU A 175 13.47 -4.92 -8.69
N ARG A 176 13.69 -6.20 -9.01
CA ARG A 176 12.62 -7.21 -9.07
C ARG A 176 11.83 -7.25 -7.77
N ASN A 177 12.55 -7.35 -6.64
CA ASN A 177 11.95 -7.41 -5.31
C ASN A 177 11.14 -6.14 -5.00
N LEU A 178 11.66 -4.96 -5.35
CA LEU A 178 10.92 -3.70 -5.21
C LEU A 178 9.61 -3.71 -6.00
N LEU A 179 9.64 -4.13 -7.27
CA LEU A 179 8.45 -4.18 -8.14
C LEU A 179 7.40 -5.14 -7.59
N GLY A 180 7.78 -6.40 -7.35
CA GLY A 180 6.84 -7.41 -6.89
C GLY A 180 6.29 -7.11 -5.50
N LEU A 181 7.11 -6.61 -4.57
CA LEU A 181 6.65 -6.25 -3.22
C LEU A 181 5.75 -5.01 -3.26
N THR A 182 6.03 -4.04 -4.12
CA THR A 182 5.12 -2.90 -4.35
C THR A 182 3.79 -3.39 -4.91
N GLY A 183 3.79 -4.36 -5.83
CA GLY A 183 2.57 -5.07 -6.27
C GLY A 183 1.80 -5.68 -5.10
N VAL A 184 2.46 -6.47 -4.25
CA VAL A 184 1.85 -7.09 -3.06
C VAL A 184 1.28 -6.05 -2.11
N VAL A 185 2.03 -4.98 -1.81
CA VAL A 185 1.58 -3.92 -0.90
C VAL A 185 0.39 -3.17 -1.48
N THR A 186 0.41 -2.82 -2.76
CA THR A 186 -0.70 -2.10 -3.41
C THR A 186 -1.97 -2.96 -3.51
N LEU A 187 -1.84 -4.27 -3.80
CA LEU A 187 -2.94 -5.22 -3.65
C LEU A 187 -3.49 -5.22 -2.21
N SER A 188 -2.60 -5.27 -1.23
CA SER A 188 -2.98 -5.29 0.18
C SER A 188 -3.68 -4.00 0.61
N VAL A 189 -3.29 -2.83 0.08
CA VAL A 189 -4.02 -1.55 0.25
C VAL A 189 -5.45 -1.65 -0.28
N CYS A 190 -5.66 -2.31 -1.42
CA CYS A 190 -6.99 -2.49 -2.01
C CYS A 190 -7.91 -3.41 -1.19
N PHE A 191 -7.35 -4.43 -0.53
CA PHE A 191 -8.13 -5.42 0.23
C PHE A 191 -8.24 -5.10 1.72
N LEU A 192 -7.11 -4.84 2.37
CA LEU A 192 -6.96 -4.68 3.83
C LEU A 192 -7.00 -3.19 4.25
N GLY A 193 -6.61 -2.30 3.34
CA GLY A 193 -6.39 -0.88 3.63
C GLY A 193 -5.03 -0.59 4.26
N GLN A 194 -4.82 0.66 4.66
CA GLN A 194 -3.50 1.19 5.05
C GLN A 194 -2.85 0.42 6.22
N GLY A 195 -3.60 0.18 7.31
CA GLY A 195 -3.03 -0.41 8.53
C GLY A 195 -2.52 -1.85 8.36
N GLY A 196 -3.04 -2.58 7.36
CA GLY A 196 -2.69 -3.97 7.09
C GLY A 196 -1.84 -4.18 5.84
N SER A 197 -1.56 -3.14 5.05
CA SER A 197 -0.95 -3.31 3.73
C SER A 197 0.49 -3.83 3.75
N TRP A 198 1.20 -3.60 4.85
CA TRP A 198 2.58 -4.05 5.04
C TRP A 198 2.67 -5.53 5.43
N VAL A 199 1.61 -6.11 6.03
CA VAL A 199 1.65 -7.47 6.60
C VAL A 199 1.93 -8.53 5.54
N PRO A 200 1.29 -8.55 4.37
CA PRO A 200 1.57 -9.60 3.38
C PRO A 200 3.00 -9.52 2.82
N ALA A 201 3.53 -8.31 2.63
CA ALA A 201 4.90 -8.13 2.15
C ALA A 201 5.95 -8.58 3.18
N THR A 202 5.76 -8.25 4.46
CA THR A 202 6.69 -8.68 5.52
C THR A 202 6.62 -10.18 5.78
N VAL A 203 5.42 -10.76 5.80
CA VAL A 203 5.22 -12.20 5.97
C VAL A 203 5.82 -12.97 4.79
N LEU A 204 5.58 -12.53 3.55
CA LEU A 204 6.14 -13.18 2.36
C LEU A 204 7.67 -13.11 2.34
N THR A 205 8.24 -11.97 2.71
CA THR A 205 9.70 -11.79 2.80
C THR A 205 10.29 -12.66 3.91
N GLY A 206 9.69 -12.66 5.11
CA GLY A 206 10.13 -13.51 6.21
C GLY A 206 10.04 -14.99 5.85
N ALA A 207 8.96 -15.41 5.20
CA ALA A 207 8.81 -16.76 4.68
C ALA A 207 9.94 -17.10 3.69
N ALA A 208 10.24 -16.22 2.73
CA ALA A 208 11.33 -16.43 1.77
C ALA A 208 12.71 -16.53 2.44
N LEU A 209 12.95 -15.78 3.52
CA LEU A 209 14.21 -15.80 4.27
C LEU A 209 14.38 -17.05 5.13
N PHE A 210 13.32 -17.50 5.82
CA PHE A 210 13.41 -18.58 6.81
C PHE A 210 13.09 -19.97 6.25
N LEU A 211 12.23 -20.08 5.25
CA LEU A 211 11.91 -21.38 4.62
C LEU A 211 12.90 -21.73 3.50
N GLY A 212 13.70 -20.75 3.07
CA GLY A 212 14.67 -20.90 2.00
C GLY A 212 14.06 -21.36 0.68
N ARG A 213 14.92 -21.83 -0.22
CA ARG A 213 14.54 -22.47 -1.48
C ARG A 213 14.87 -23.95 -1.37
N HIS A 214 14.01 -24.73 -0.70
CA HIS A 214 14.20 -26.18 -0.57
C HIS A 214 13.14 -26.95 -1.38
N GLY A 215 13.62 -27.79 -2.30
CA GLY A 215 12.82 -28.77 -3.04
C GLY A 215 12.33 -28.35 -4.44
N ALA A 216 11.93 -29.35 -5.21
CA ALA A 216 11.25 -29.24 -6.51
C ALA A 216 9.81 -28.75 -6.30
N GLY A 217 9.65 -27.45 -6.04
CA GLY A 217 8.36 -26.84 -5.67
C GLY A 217 8.45 -25.38 -5.22
N ALA A 218 9.66 -24.81 -5.21
CA ALA A 218 9.93 -23.41 -4.87
C ALA A 218 9.08 -22.40 -5.66
N GLY A 219 8.54 -22.79 -6.82
CA GLY A 219 7.34 -22.18 -7.43
C GLY A 219 7.34 -20.66 -7.60
N ALA A 220 6.15 -20.11 -7.78
CA ALA A 220 5.94 -18.67 -7.95
C ALA A 220 6.12 -17.86 -6.65
N TRP A 221 6.40 -18.48 -5.49
CA TRP A 221 6.53 -17.81 -4.20
C TRP A 221 7.99 -17.55 -3.81
N SER A 222 8.96 -18.32 -4.33
CA SER A 222 10.39 -18.12 -4.06
C SER A 222 11.03 -17.02 -4.91
N TRP A 223 10.23 -16.26 -5.66
CA TRP A 223 10.74 -15.24 -6.58
C TRP A 223 11.57 -14.16 -5.86
N ILE A 224 11.36 -13.92 -4.56
CA ILE A 224 12.13 -12.95 -3.75
C ILE A 224 13.60 -13.37 -3.62
N SER A 225 13.84 -14.65 -3.37
CA SER A 225 15.18 -15.22 -3.15
C SER A 225 15.80 -15.79 -4.43
N ALA A 226 15.09 -15.75 -5.56
CA ALA A 226 15.59 -16.26 -6.83
C ALA A 226 16.87 -15.50 -7.28
N PRO A 227 17.79 -16.16 -8.01
CA PRO A 227 18.98 -15.51 -8.57
C PRO A 227 18.62 -14.29 -9.42
N GLN A 228 19.54 -13.33 -9.56
CA GLN A 228 19.30 -12.10 -10.31
C GLN A 228 18.95 -12.33 -11.79
N GLY A 229 19.46 -13.40 -12.40
CA GLY A 229 19.20 -13.78 -13.79
C GLY A 229 17.92 -14.58 -14.02
N ASP A 230 17.12 -14.85 -12.98
CA ASP A 230 15.89 -15.63 -13.10
C ASP A 230 14.75 -14.80 -13.73
N SER A 231 14.54 -15.00 -15.03
CA SER A 231 13.49 -14.33 -15.80
C SER A 231 12.08 -14.69 -15.35
N GLY A 232 11.86 -15.91 -14.85
CA GLY A 232 10.57 -16.35 -14.32
C GLY A 232 10.20 -15.59 -13.06
N ALA A 233 11.16 -15.43 -12.15
CA ALA A 233 10.98 -14.60 -10.95
C ALA A 233 10.68 -13.14 -11.32
N PHE A 234 11.34 -12.59 -12.34
CA PHE A 234 11.09 -11.24 -12.82
C PHE A 234 9.67 -11.07 -13.38
N LEU A 235 9.22 -12.05 -14.18
CA LEU A 235 7.87 -12.05 -14.74
C LEU A 235 6.80 -12.10 -13.64
N VAL A 236 6.99 -12.89 -12.59
CA VAL A 236 6.10 -12.91 -11.42
C VAL A 236 6.04 -11.54 -10.74
N ALA A 237 7.19 -10.90 -10.51
CA ALA A 237 7.26 -9.58 -9.88
C ALA A 237 6.53 -8.51 -10.71
N VAL A 238 6.75 -8.49 -12.03
CA VAL A 238 6.07 -7.57 -12.95
C VAL A 238 4.57 -7.84 -12.98
N ALA A 239 4.13 -9.10 -13.02
CA ALA A 239 2.73 -9.45 -12.99
C ALA A 239 2.04 -8.95 -11.70
N LEU A 240 2.65 -9.20 -10.54
CA LEU A 240 2.16 -8.70 -9.25
C LEU A 240 2.09 -7.17 -9.23
N PHE A 241 3.11 -6.49 -9.74
CA PHE A 241 3.14 -5.04 -9.85
C PHE A 241 1.98 -4.49 -10.71
N LEU A 242 1.79 -5.05 -11.91
CA LEU A 242 0.73 -4.65 -12.83
C LEU A 242 -0.66 -4.94 -12.26
N CYS A 243 -0.86 -6.09 -11.63
CA CYS A 243 -2.12 -6.42 -10.94
C CYS A 243 -2.41 -5.43 -9.82
N GLY A 244 -1.42 -5.13 -8.97
CA GLY A 244 -1.54 -4.15 -7.90
C GLY A 244 -1.88 -2.75 -8.42
N LEU A 245 -1.21 -2.31 -9.49
CA LEU A 245 -1.46 -1.02 -10.12
C LEU A 245 -2.86 -0.95 -10.76
N ALA A 246 -3.24 -1.99 -11.50
CA ALA A 246 -4.54 -2.10 -12.17
C ALA A 246 -5.72 -2.06 -11.18
N LEU A 247 -5.51 -2.50 -9.94
CA LEU A 247 -6.53 -2.40 -8.89
C LEU A 247 -6.43 -1.08 -8.10
N LEU A 248 -5.24 -0.63 -7.73
CA LEU A 248 -5.05 0.56 -6.91
C LEU A 248 -5.49 1.84 -7.63
N VAL A 249 -5.15 1.99 -8.91
CA VAL A 249 -5.45 3.19 -9.69
C VAL A 249 -6.95 3.47 -9.76
N PRO A 250 -7.82 2.55 -10.22
CA PRO A 250 -9.26 2.79 -10.31
C PRO A 250 -9.99 2.68 -8.97
N TYR A 251 -9.61 1.73 -8.10
CA TYR A 251 -10.40 1.44 -6.89
C TYR A 251 -9.89 2.18 -5.65
N GLY A 252 -8.60 2.49 -5.57
CA GLY A 252 -7.99 3.10 -4.38
C GLY A 252 -8.01 2.17 -3.16
N GLU A 253 -7.87 2.76 -1.98
CA GLU A 253 -7.85 2.02 -0.71
C GLU A 253 -9.23 1.40 -0.40
N ARG A 254 -9.24 0.10 -0.07
CA ARG A 254 -10.46 -0.68 0.26
C ARG A 254 -11.57 -0.61 -0.79
N GLY A 255 -11.30 -0.08 -1.98
CA GLY A 255 -12.31 0.14 -3.01
C GLY A 255 -12.89 -1.17 -3.51
N LEU A 256 -12.05 -2.21 -3.62
CA LEU A 256 -12.47 -3.53 -4.07
C LEU A 256 -13.32 -4.24 -3.01
N SER A 257 -12.87 -4.29 -1.76
CA SER A 257 -13.63 -4.88 -0.65
C SER A 257 -15.00 -4.21 -0.48
N ARG A 258 -15.08 -2.88 -0.62
CA ARG A 258 -16.36 -2.15 -0.55
C ARG A 258 -17.30 -2.45 -1.71
N ARG A 259 -16.78 -2.77 -2.90
CA ARG A 259 -17.60 -3.16 -4.06
C ARG A 259 -18.13 -4.58 -3.90
N LEU A 260 -17.28 -5.51 -3.47
CA LEU A 260 -17.66 -6.92 -3.26
C LEU A 260 -18.72 -7.07 -2.14
N LEU A 261 -18.68 -6.23 -1.11
CA LEU A 261 -19.70 -6.23 -0.04
C LEU A 261 -21.05 -5.64 -0.47
N ARG A 262 -21.15 -5.02 -1.64
CA ARG A 262 -22.39 -4.40 -2.14
C ARG A 262 -23.10 -5.24 -3.21
N SER A 263 -22.41 -6.22 -3.79
CA SER A 263 -22.94 -7.20 -4.76
C SER A 263 -23.47 -8.43 -4.03
#